data_AF-A0AAW3X0J3-F1
#
_entry.id   AF-A0AAW3X0J3-F1
#
_cell.length_a   1.000
_cell.length_b   1.000
_cell.length_c   1.000
_cell.angle_alpha   90.00
_cell.angle_beta   90.00
_cell.angle_gamma   90.00
#
_symmetry.space_group_name_H-M   'P 1'
#
loop_
_entity.id
_entity.type
_entity.pdbx_description
1 polymer ?
#
loop_
_entity_poly.entity_id
_entity_poly.type
_entity_poly.pdbx_seq_one_letter_code
_entity_poly.pdbx_strand_id
1 'polypeptide(L)'
;MGKVIEHRLWLAVPHEERDKARKAAGLLDDGRSALAWDKDAILWYARPGSDIDRVKAWLPDNTISTGGGDAQAEFHDALTQAGLVVKGLPVMDGKRHRVATLEDKKGQKSGVYRGFLDRRPGGWFINYHRAETEKSVTNWKASGTEADPVARLHIRAAARQAHDNAERAREANYRRQTA
;
A
#
# COMPACT_ATOMS: atom_id res chain seq x y z
N MET A 1 34.82 1.24 -1.46
CA MET A 1 34.12 -0.01 -1.81
C MET A 1 32.64 0.22 -1.58
N GLY A 2 31.83 0.19 -2.64
CA GLY A 2 30.37 0.28 -2.53
C GLY A 2 29.81 -0.92 -1.78
N LYS A 3 28.67 -0.75 -1.10
CA LYS A 3 28.05 -1.85 -0.36
C LYS A 3 27.45 -2.85 -1.35
N VAL A 4 27.92 -4.10 -1.30
CA VAL A 4 27.40 -5.16 -2.16
C VAL A 4 26.13 -5.77 -1.57
N ILE A 5 25.25 -6.20 -2.46
CA ILE A 5 24.00 -6.86 -2.14
C ILE A 5 24.31 -8.34 -1.85
N GLU A 6 24.09 -8.82 -0.62
CA GLU A 6 24.40 -10.20 -0.23
C GLU A 6 23.33 -11.21 -0.64
N HIS A 7 22.09 -10.74 -0.78
CA HIS A 7 20.94 -11.56 -1.14
C HIS A 7 20.07 -10.84 -2.15
N ARG A 8 19.24 -11.59 -2.87
CA ARG A 8 18.24 -11.02 -3.78
C ARG A 8 17.53 -9.82 -3.14
N LEU A 9 17.57 -8.69 -3.84
CA LEU A 9 16.95 -7.43 -3.43
C LEU A 9 15.88 -7.04 -4.43
N TRP A 10 14.63 -6.99 -3.99
CA TRP A 10 13.49 -6.64 -4.84
C TRP A 10 13.45 -5.13 -5.09
N LEU A 11 13.20 -4.74 -6.35
CA LEU A 11 13.26 -3.36 -6.81
C LEU A 11 11.91 -2.90 -7.36
N ALA A 12 11.60 -1.64 -7.10
CA ALA A 12 10.49 -0.94 -7.69
C ALA A 12 10.95 -0.18 -8.94
N VAL A 13 11.19 -0.89 -10.04
CA VAL A 13 11.58 -0.32 -11.34
C VAL A 13 10.34 -0.12 -12.25
N PRO A 14 9.87 1.13 -12.46
CA PRO A 14 8.80 1.40 -13.42
C PRO A 14 9.14 0.92 -14.82
N HIS A 15 8.12 0.62 -15.63
CA HIS A 15 8.30 0.14 -17.00
C HIS A 15 9.18 1.09 -17.85
N GLU A 16 8.98 2.40 -17.69
CA GLU A 16 9.71 3.45 -18.41
C GLU A 16 11.19 3.55 -17.98
N GLU A 17 11.54 3.09 -16.78
CA GLU A 17 12.90 3.18 -16.24
C GLU A 17 13.70 1.88 -16.35
N ARG A 18 13.15 0.84 -16.98
CA ARG A 18 13.80 -0.49 -17.06
C ARG A 18 15.19 -0.44 -17.69
N ASP A 19 15.34 0.27 -18.80
CA ASP A 19 16.63 0.36 -19.50
C ASP A 19 17.64 1.18 -18.70
N LYS A 20 17.16 2.24 -18.05
CA LYS A 20 17.96 3.06 -17.14
C LYS A 20 18.46 2.24 -15.95
N ALA A 21 17.59 1.44 -15.33
CA ALA A 21 17.93 0.57 -14.22
C ALA A 21 18.95 -0.50 -14.63
N ARG A 22 18.74 -1.17 -15.78
CA ARG A 22 19.68 -2.15 -16.30
C ARG A 22 21.06 -1.55 -16.58
N LYS A 23 21.10 -0.38 -17.22
CA LYS A 23 22.36 0.33 -17.53
C LYS A 23 23.09 0.78 -16.26
N ALA A 24 22.34 1.32 -15.29
CA ALA A 24 22.91 1.77 -14.02
C ALA A 24 23.52 0.61 -13.22
N ALA A 25 22.82 -0.52 -13.13
CA ALA A 25 23.32 -1.70 -12.41
C ALA A 25 24.52 -2.35 -13.11
N GLY A 26 24.46 -2.46 -14.44
CA GLY A 26 25.52 -3.05 -15.26
C GLY A 26 25.59 -4.58 -15.16
N LEU A 27 26.82 -5.10 -15.22
CA LEU A 27 27.14 -6.52 -15.12
C LEU A 27 27.80 -6.83 -13.78
N LEU A 28 27.65 -8.07 -13.33
CA LEU A 28 28.41 -8.67 -12.24
C LEU A 28 29.80 -9.06 -12.73
N ASP A 29 30.69 -9.41 -11.79
CA ASP A 29 32.06 -9.85 -12.06
C ASP A 29 32.11 -11.10 -12.95
N ASP A 30 31.05 -11.92 -12.93
CA ASP A 30 30.90 -13.11 -13.77
C ASP A 30 30.31 -12.84 -15.17
N GLY A 31 30.13 -11.57 -15.52
CA GLY A 31 29.60 -11.13 -16.81
C GLY A 31 28.07 -11.20 -16.94
N ARG A 32 27.34 -11.71 -15.94
CA ARG A 32 25.87 -11.74 -15.96
C ARG A 32 25.29 -10.37 -15.62
N SER A 33 24.07 -10.09 -16.09
CA SER A 33 23.39 -8.84 -15.71
C SER A 33 23.10 -8.78 -14.21
N ALA A 34 23.43 -7.65 -13.59
CA ALA A 34 23.20 -7.37 -12.18
C ALA A 34 21.70 -7.34 -11.80
N LEU A 35 20.82 -7.06 -12.77
CA LEU A 35 19.37 -7.11 -12.62
C LEU A 35 18.76 -8.26 -13.41
N ALA A 36 17.73 -8.87 -12.82
CA ALA A 36 16.90 -9.85 -13.49
C ALA A 36 15.41 -9.60 -13.19
N TRP A 37 14.57 -10.06 -14.11
CA TRP A 37 13.13 -10.05 -13.97
C TRP A 37 12.66 -11.38 -13.38
N ASP A 38 11.80 -11.33 -12.39
CA ASP A 38 11.10 -12.50 -11.87
C ASP A 38 9.66 -12.50 -12.40
N LYS A 39 9.28 -13.56 -13.11
CA LYS A 39 7.96 -13.68 -13.76
C LYS A 39 6.83 -13.95 -12.77
N ASP A 40 7.12 -14.61 -11.65
CA ASP A 40 6.10 -15.01 -10.66
C ASP A 40 5.86 -13.83 -9.71
N ALA A 41 6.94 -13.20 -9.26
CA ALA A 41 6.88 -11.99 -8.49
C ALA A 41 6.56 -10.76 -9.34
N ILE A 42 6.63 -10.81 -10.68
CA ILE A 42 6.43 -9.70 -11.63
C ILE A 42 7.15 -8.45 -11.11
N LEU A 43 8.43 -8.63 -10.79
CA LEU A 43 9.29 -7.63 -10.18
C LEU A 43 10.71 -7.74 -10.72
N TRP A 44 11.39 -6.61 -10.77
CA TRP A 44 12.84 -6.60 -10.94
C TRP A 44 13.50 -6.93 -9.62
N TYR A 45 14.65 -7.59 -9.69
CA TYR A 45 15.51 -7.79 -8.55
C TYR A 45 16.97 -7.61 -8.92
N ALA A 46 17.75 -7.08 -7.97
CA ALA A 46 19.19 -7.12 -8.01
C ALA A 46 19.69 -8.46 -7.50
N ARG A 47 20.63 -9.06 -8.24
CA ARG A 47 21.29 -10.30 -7.87
C ARG A 47 22.28 -10.08 -6.71
N PRO A 48 22.60 -11.13 -5.94
CA PRO A 48 23.74 -11.10 -5.04
C PRO A 48 25.02 -10.72 -5.77
N GLY A 49 25.86 -9.88 -5.15
CA GLY A 49 27.07 -9.31 -5.74
C GLY A 49 26.86 -7.95 -6.44
N SER A 50 25.62 -7.53 -6.68
CA SER A 50 25.34 -6.21 -7.25
C SER A 50 25.67 -5.08 -6.28
N ASP A 51 26.15 -3.95 -6.80
CA ASP A 51 26.38 -2.73 -6.02
C ASP A 51 25.06 -2.04 -5.67
N ILE A 52 24.79 -1.85 -4.37
CA ILE A 52 23.55 -1.23 -3.90
C ILE A 52 23.42 0.22 -4.35
N ASP A 53 24.53 0.95 -4.44
CA ASP A 53 24.52 2.38 -4.75
C ASP A 53 24.06 2.62 -6.19
N ARG A 54 24.29 1.64 -7.08
CA ARG A 54 23.84 1.67 -8.49
C ARG A 54 22.34 1.46 -8.66
N VAL A 55 21.67 0.83 -7.69
CA VAL A 55 20.23 0.49 -7.77
C VAL A 55 19.39 1.25 -6.74
N LYS A 56 20.02 2.12 -5.95
CA LYS A 56 19.41 2.84 -4.82
C LYS A 56 18.15 3.63 -5.20
N ALA A 57 18.10 4.15 -6.43
CA ALA A 57 16.96 4.90 -6.95
C ALA A 57 15.66 4.07 -7.08
N TRP A 58 15.78 2.74 -7.17
CA TRP A 58 14.64 1.83 -7.34
C TRP A 58 14.41 0.94 -6.11
N LEU A 59 14.94 1.30 -4.95
CA LEU A 59 14.62 0.60 -3.71
C LEU A 59 13.13 0.80 -3.36
N PRO A 60 12.46 -0.23 -2.81
CA PRO A 60 11.09 -0.08 -2.34
C PRO A 60 11.04 0.97 -1.23
N ASP A 61 10.04 1.84 -1.30
CA ASP A 61 9.79 2.85 -0.29
C ASP A 61 8.56 2.42 0.50
N ASN A 62 8.76 2.11 1.77
CA ASN A 62 7.72 1.60 2.66
C ASN A 62 6.75 2.69 3.14
N THR A 63 7.03 3.97 2.84
CA THR A 63 6.15 5.09 3.16
C THR A 63 5.07 5.32 2.10
N ILE A 64 5.26 4.77 0.89
CA ILE A 64 4.31 4.93 -0.21
C ILE A 64 3.04 4.11 0.06
N SER A 65 1.90 4.79 0.06
CA SER A 65 0.55 4.21 0.14
C SER A 65 -0.28 4.66 -1.06
N THR A 66 -1.32 3.91 -1.40
CA THR A 66 -2.12 4.09 -2.63
C THR A 66 -3.14 5.25 -2.55
N GLY A 67 -2.75 6.40 -2.01
CA GLY A 67 -3.54 7.64 -2.05
C GLY A 67 -4.39 7.87 -0.80
N GLY A 68 -4.18 9.02 -0.13
CA GLY A 68 -5.02 9.46 1.00
C GLY A 68 -5.78 10.77 0.75
N GLY A 69 -5.31 11.61 -0.19
CA GLY A 69 -5.87 12.94 -0.44
C GLY A 69 -7.26 12.90 -1.11
N ASP A 70 -7.35 12.32 -2.30
CA ASP A 70 -8.61 12.29 -3.07
C ASP A 70 -9.65 11.37 -2.40
N ALA A 71 -9.20 10.25 -1.82
CA ALA A 71 -10.09 9.30 -1.17
C ALA A 71 -10.85 9.89 0.04
N GLN A 72 -10.23 10.78 0.84
CA GLN A 72 -10.95 11.44 1.94
C GLN A 72 -12.03 12.40 1.44
N ALA A 73 -11.77 13.12 0.35
CA ALA A 73 -12.74 14.03 -0.26
C ALA A 73 -13.91 13.25 -0.89
N GLU A 74 -13.63 12.22 -1.67
CA GLU A 74 -14.70 11.39 -2.26
C GLU A 74 -15.52 10.66 -1.18
N PHE A 75 -14.89 10.25 -0.08
CA PHE A 75 -15.61 9.66 1.04
C PHE A 75 -16.49 10.71 1.72
N HIS A 76 -16.04 11.96 1.85
CA HIS A 76 -16.86 13.07 2.36
C HIS A 76 -18.12 13.26 1.52
N ASP A 77 -17.97 13.28 0.20
CA ASP A 77 -19.08 13.44 -0.74
C ASP A 77 -20.08 12.28 -0.60
N ALA A 78 -19.60 11.04 -0.53
CA ALA A 78 -20.45 9.87 -0.35
C ALA A 78 -21.22 9.88 0.98
N LEU A 79 -20.57 10.29 2.08
CA LEU A 79 -21.21 10.44 3.39
C LEU A 79 -22.30 11.53 3.34
N THR A 80 -21.98 12.67 2.72
CA THR A 80 -22.90 13.80 2.57
C THR A 80 -24.12 13.43 1.72
N GLN A 81 -23.90 12.73 0.60
CA GLN A 81 -24.98 12.22 -0.27
C GLN A 81 -25.90 11.23 0.46
N ALA A 82 -25.36 10.43 1.36
CA ALA A 82 -26.13 9.53 2.22
C ALA A 82 -26.88 10.24 3.37
N GLY A 83 -26.69 11.54 3.52
CA GLY A 83 -27.32 12.38 4.54
C GLY A 83 -26.60 12.39 5.89
N LEU A 84 -25.34 11.96 5.95
CA LEU A 84 -24.49 12.10 7.14
C LEU A 84 -23.87 13.50 7.15
N VAL A 85 -23.88 14.15 8.31
CA VAL A 85 -23.35 15.49 8.51
C VAL A 85 -21.94 15.40 9.10
N VAL A 86 -20.94 15.47 8.24
CA VAL A 86 -19.52 15.46 8.63
C VAL A 86 -18.95 16.87 8.51
N LYS A 87 -18.44 17.41 9.62
CA LYS A 87 -17.80 18.74 9.66
C LYS A 87 -16.37 18.63 9.15
N GLY A 88 -16.09 19.16 7.97
CA GLY A 88 -14.77 19.04 7.32
C GLY A 88 -14.54 17.64 6.75
N LEU A 89 -13.27 17.30 6.47
CA LEU A 89 -12.91 15.99 5.92
C LEU A 89 -13.16 14.84 6.93
N PRO A 90 -13.62 13.67 6.45
CA PRO A 90 -13.88 12.52 7.31
C PRO A 90 -12.58 11.91 7.86
N VAL A 91 -12.67 11.42 9.10
CA VAL A 91 -11.56 10.72 9.76
C VAL A 91 -11.55 9.26 9.32
N MET A 92 -10.52 8.86 8.58
CA MET A 92 -10.39 7.50 8.02
C MET A 92 -9.28 6.70 8.72
N ASP A 93 -9.36 6.60 10.04
CA ASP A 93 -8.38 5.97 10.94
C ASP A 93 -8.70 4.50 11.28
N GLY A 94 -9.65 3.89 10.58
CA GLY A 94 -10.14 2.54 10.86
C GLY A 94 -11.05 2.44 12.11
N LYS A 95 -11.42 3.56 12.75
CA LYS A 95 -12.35 3.57 13.89
C LYS A 95 -13.76 3.97 13.47
N ARG A 96 -14.74 3.61 14.31
CA ARG A 96 -16.15 4.00 14.12
C ARG A 96 -16.36 5.43 14.59
N HIS A 97 -16.88 6.28 13.72
CA HIS A 97 -17.21 7.68 13.99
C HIS A 97 -18.73 7.87 13.94
N ARG A 98 -19.30 8.43 15.02
CA ARG A 98 -20.73 8.78 15.10
C ARG A 98 -20.96 10.23 14.73
N VAL A 99 -21.88 10.45 13.79
CA VAL A 99 -22.24 11.77 13.26
C VAL A 99 -23.74 11.98 13.28
N ALA A 100 -24.16 13.24 13.24
CA ALA A 100 -25.55 13.59 13.03
C ALA A 100 -25.93 13.29 11.59
N THR A 101 -27.22 13.07 11.34
CA THR A 101 -27.80 13.04 9.99
C THR A 101 -28.62 14.28 9.72
N LEU A 102 -29.02 14.50 8.47
CA LEU A 102 -29.93 15.59 8.10
C LEU A 102 -31.31 15.48 8.79
N GLU A 103 -31.69 14.27 9.20
CA GLU A 103 -32.99 13.94 9.80
C GLU A 103 -32.96 13.98 11.34
N ASP A 104 -31.78 14.22 11.93
CA ASP A 104 -31.60 14.24 13.39
C ASP A 104 -32.13 15.53 14.01
N LYS A 105 -32.85 15.37 15.12
CA LYS A 105 -33.14 16.48 16.05
C LYS A 105 -31.86 16.88 16.79
N LYS A 106 -31.81 18.14 17.26
CA LYS A 106 -30.64 18.71 17.95
C LYS A 106 -30.10 17.76 19.03
N GLY A 107 -28.87 17.28 18.83
CA GLY A 107 -28.15 16.42 19.77
C GLY A 107 -28.13 14.93 19.43
N GLN A 108 -28.89 14.48 18.43
CA GLN A 108 -28.88 13.08 18.00
C GLN A 108 -27.72 12.78 17.02
N LYS A 109 -27.24 11.53 17.05
CA LYS A 109 -26.18 11.02 16.18
C LYS A 109 -26.56 9.66 15.60
N SER A 110 -27.45 9.71 14.61
CA SER A 110 -28.03 8.54 13.95
C SER A 110 -27.24 8.12 12.70
N GLY A 111 -26.05 8.68 12.48
CA GLY A 111 -25.12 8.26 11.44
C GLY A 111 -23.87 7.62 12.03
N VAL A 112 -23.37 6.56 11.39
CA VAL A 112 -22.07 5.95 11.71
C VAL A 112 -21.28 5.76 10.44
N TYR A 113 -19.98 6.04 10.47
CA TYR A 113 -19.07 5.66 9.40
C TYR A 113 -17.75 5.11 9.95
N ARG A 114 -17.03 4.38 9.10
CA ARG A 114 -15.66 3.93 9.33
C ARG A 114 -14.92 3.93 8.00
N GLY A 115 -13.86 4.71 7.91
CA GLY A 115 -12.96 4.74 6.74
C GLY A 115 -11.58 4.19 7.06
N PHE A 116 -10.89 3.71 6.03
CA PHE A 116 -9.53 3.18 6.04
C PHE A 116 -8.74 3.92 4.97
N LEU A 117 -7.50 4.34 5.26
CA LEU A 117 -6.58 4.92 4.27
C LEU A 117 -5.42 3.96 3.92
N ASP A 118 -5.28 2.92 4.72
CA ASP A 118 -4.21 1.96 4.67
C ASP A 118 -4.44 0.94 3.54
N ARG A 119 -3.44 0.83 2.65
CA ARG A 119 -3.34 -0.08 1.49
C ARG A 119 -4.36 0.08 0.37
N ARG A 120 -5.65 0.29 0.67
CA ARG A 120 -6.73 0.59 -0.27
C ARG A 120 -7.77 1.45 0.44
N PRO A 121 -7.89 2.73 0.08
CA PRO A 121 -8.89 3.57 0.69
C PRO A 121 -10.29 3.02 0.49
N GLY A 122 -11.03 2.93 1.57
CA GLY A 122 -12.36 2.36 1.57
C GLY A 122 -13.03 2.56 2.91
N GLY A 123 -14.29 2.18 3.00
CA GLY A 123 -15.03 2.35 4.22
C GLY A 123 -16.42 1.78 4.14
N TRP A 124 -17.17 2.01 5.21
CA TRP A 124 -18.61 1.79 5.21
C TRP A 124 -19.28 2.86 6.07
N PHE A 125 -20.55 3.09 5.80
CA PHE A 125 -21.36 4.00 6.57
C PHE A 125 -22.80 3.50 6.67
N ILE A 126 -23.54 4.04 7.62
CA ILE A 126 -24.96 3.78 7.80
C ILE A 126 -25.64 5.06 8.29
N ASN A 127 -26.78 5.36 7.69
CA ASN A 127 -27.74 6.34 8.17
C ASN A 127 -28.93 5.58 8.76
N TYR A 128 -29.10 5.55 10.08
CA TYR A 128 -30.14 4.77 10.74
C TYR A 128 -31.57 5.24 10.43
N HIS A 129 -31.76 6.47 9.92
CA HIS A 129 -33.08 6.92 9.45
C HIS A 129 -33.46 6.34 8.08
N ARG A 130 -32.45 5.99 7.27
CA ARG A 130 -32.65 5.48 5.89
C ARG A 130 -32.33 4.00 5.74
N ALA A 131 -31.79 3.37 6.78
CA ALA A 131 -31.43 1.97 6.77
C ALA A 131 -32.64 1.09 7.10
N GLU A 132 -32.87 0.05 6.30
CA GLU A 132 -33.93 -0.93 6.57
C GLU A 132 -33.68 -1.72 7.87
N THR A 133 -32.41 -1.95 8.22
CA THR A 133 -31.99 -2.63 9.45
C THR A 133 -30.70 -2.03 10.00
N GLU A 134 -30.41 -2.28 11.28
CA GLU A 134 -29.14 -1.86 11.91
C GLU A 134 -27.87 -2.43 11.23
N LYS A 135 -28.03 -3.45 10.38
CA LYS A 135 -26.95 -4.11 9.64
C LYS A 135 -26.83 -3.66 8.19
N SER A 136 -27.75 -2.84 7.69
CA SER A 136 -27.80 -2.35 6.30
C SER A 136 -26.77 -1.24 6.07
N VAL A 137 -25.48 -1.58 6.23
CA VAL A 137 -24.37 -0.66 5.98
C VAL A 137 -24.10 -0.53 4.47
N THR A 138 -23.86 0.70 4.02
CA THR A 138 -23.37 0.97 2.66
C THR A 138 -21.86 0.84 2.65
N ASN A 139 -21.34 -0.07 1.83
CA ASN A 139 -19.90 -0.17 1.61
C ASN A 139 -19.48 0.85 0.56
N TRP A 140 -18.41 1.58 0.86
CA TRP A 140 -17.84 2.59 -0.01
C TRP A 140 -16.39 2.25 -0.36
N LYS A 141 -16.00 2.56 -1.59
CA LYS A 141 -14.65 2.44 -2.10
C LYS A 141 -14.36 3.71 -2.91
N ALA A 142 -13.13 4.21 -2.85
CA ALA A 142 -12.72 5.35 -3.67
C ALA A 142 -12.94 5.04 -5.17
N SER A 143 -13.50 6.02 -5.87
CA SER A 143 -13.91 6.03 -7.28
C SER A 143 -12.77 6.52 -8.17
N GLY A 144 -11.77 5.66 -8.38
CA GLY A 144 -10.66 5.88 -9.32
C GLY A 144 -9.30 5.79 -8.64
N THR A 145 -8.23 5.29 -9.22
CA THR A 145 -7.98 4.55 -10.47
C THR A 145 -7.09 3.36 -10.04
N GLU A 146 -6.58 2.50 -10.93
CA GLU A 146 -5.51 1.56 -10.53
C GLU A 146 -4.51 2.29 -9.63
N ALA A 147 -4.32 1.82 -8.39
CA ALA A 147 -3.34 2.39 -7.46
C ALA A 147 -2.08 2.75 -8.26
N ASP A 148 -1.57 3.97 -8.09
CA ASP A 148 -0.44 4.50 -8.86
C ASP A 148 0.52 3.35 -9.23
N PRO A 149 0.75 3.08 -10.53
CA PRO A 149 1.50 1.89 -10.94
C PRO A 149 2.87 1.80 -10.28
N VAL A 150 3.49 2.93 -9.96
CA VAL A 150 4.73 3.04 -9.20
C VAL A 150 4.48 2.68 -7.74
N ALA A 151 3.46 3.25 -7.09
CA ALA A 151 3.09 2.88 -5.71
C ALA A 151 2.80 1.39 -5.54
N ARG A 152 2.06 0.77 -6.46
CA ARG A 152 1.84 -0.69 -6.47
C ARG A 152 3.15 -1.46 -6.53
N LEU A 153 4.09 -0.97 -7.31
CA LEU A 153 5.37 -1.59 -7.50
C LEU A 153 6.23 -1.51 -6.22
N HIS A 154 6.27 -0.34 -5.57
CA HIS A 154 6.95 -0.19 -4.27
C HIS A 154 6.33 -1.10 -3.21
N ILE A 155 5.00 -1.14 -3.10
CA ILE A 155 4.30 -2.01 -2.15
C ILE A 155 4.60 -3.49 -2.43
N ARG A 156 4.58 -3.92 -3.69
CA ARG A 156 4.84 -5.32 -4.06
C ARG A 156 6.29 -5.71 -3.77
N ALA A 157 7.24 -4.85 -4.13
CA ALA A 157 8.66 -5.06 -3.86
C ALA A 157 8.95 -5.10 -2.34
N ALA A 158 8.37 -4.18 -1.57
CA ALA A 158 8.46 -4.17 -0.10
C ALA A 158 7.89 -5.44 0.53
N ALA A 159 6.67 -5.84 0.13
CA ALA A 159 6.02 -7.03 0.68
C ALA A 159 6.82 -8.30 0.37
N ARG A 160 7.35 -8.42 -0.85
CA ARG A 160 8.17 -9.58 -1.22
C ARG A 160 9.50 -9.58 -0.47
N GLN A 161 10.14 -8.42 -0.29
CA GLN A 161 11.35 -8.31 0.50
C GLN A 161 11.12 -8.70 1.96
N ALA A 162 10.02 -8.26 2.56
CA ALA A 162 9.67 -8.62 3.93
C ALA A 162 9.42 -10.13 4.09
N HIS A 163 8.73 -10.75 3.13
CA HIS A 163 8.51 -12.19 3.11
C HIS A 163 9.84 -12.98 3.09
N ASP A 164 10.73 -12.67 2.14
CA ASP A 164 12.02 -13.36 2.02
C ASP A 164 12.90 -13.13 3.26
N ASN A 165 12.85 -11.93 3.87
CA ASN A 165 13.55 -11.64 5.13
C ASN A 165 13.01 -12.47 6.30
N ALA A 166 11.68 -12.63 6.40
CA ALA A 166 11.04 -13.38 7.46
C ALA A 166 11.37 -14.89 7.38
N GLU A 167 11.36 -15.45 6.17
CA GLU A 167 11.75 -16.86 5.95
C GLU A 167 13.20 -17.12 6.35
N ARG A 168 14.13 -16.24 5.94
CA ARG A 168 15.55 -16.34 6.36
C ARG A 168 15.73 -16.24 7.87
N ALA A 169 15.01 -15.32 8.52
CA ALA A 169 15.09 -15.17 9.97
C ALA A 169 14.58 -16.43 10.69
N ARG A 170 13.51 -17.06 10.17
CA ARG A 170 13.01 -18.34 10.68
C ARG A 170 14.06 -19.43 10.54
N GLU A 171 14.61 -19.62 9.35
CA GLU A 171 15.65 -20.64 9.10
C GLU A 171 16.90 -20.44 9.99
N ALA A 172 17.37 -19.20 10.14
CA ALA A 172 18.50 -18.89 11.00
C ALA A 172 18.21 -19.22 12.47
N ASN A 173 17.00 -18.94 12.94
CA ASN A 173 16.57 -19.29 14.30
C ASN A 173 16.48 -20.82 14.49
N TYR A 174 15.94 -21.56 13.54
CA TYR A 174 15.91 -23.03 13.60
C TYR A 174 17.34 -23.60 13.68
N ARG A 175 18.24 -23.15 12.80
CA ARG A 175 19.64 -23.61 12.79
C ARG A 175 20.36 -23.34 14.12
N ARG A 176 20.08 -22.21 14.78
CA ARG A 176 20.66 -21.89 16.09
C ARG A 176 20.12 -22.74 17.23
N GLN A 177 18.89 -23.25 17.13
CA GLN A 177 18.28 -24.11 18.15
C GLN A 177 18.68 -25.58 18.00
N THR A 178 19.07 -25.99 16.79
CA THR A 178 19.46 -27.38 16.47
C THR A 178 20.97 -27.60 16.40
N ALA A 179 21.79 -26.56 16.64
CA ALA A 179 23.25 -26.62 16.69
C ALA A 179 23.73 -26.52 18.15
#